data_AF-A0A2N1U9N8-F1
#
_entry.id   AF-A0A2N1U9N8-F1
#
_cell.length_a   1.000
_cell.length_b   1.000
_cell.length_c   1.000
_cell.angle_alpha   90.00
_cell.angle_beta   90.00
_cell.angle_gamma   90.00
#
_symmetry.space_group_name_H-M   'P 1'
#
loop_
_entity.id
_entity.type
_entity.pdbx_description
1 polymer ?
#
loop_
_entity_poly.entity_id
_entity_poly.type
_entity_poly.pdbx_seq_one_letter_code
_entity_poly.pdbx_strand_id
1 'polypeptide(L)'
;MSVKTKAHVIVDESILREIDRLAGKKKRSSFITDAAKKELQRLNQLSLLNKLKGAWKDKDHLDMRGKDGTYKAVRKLRQENEKTLREKLA
;
A
#
# COMPACT_ATOMS: atom_id res chain seq x y z
N MET A 1 16.31 -16.81 4.96
CA MET A 1 15.23 -17.47 5.73
C MET A 1 14.84 -16.55 6.89
N SER A 2 13.56 -16.24 7.08
CA SER A 2 13.13 -15.41 8.22
C SER A 2 13.10 -16.28 9.48
N VAL A 3 13.88 -15.91 10.49
CA VAL A 3 13.85 -16.56 11.80
C VAL A 3 12.54 -16.23 12.50
N LYS A 4 11.84 -17.24 13.04
CA LYS A 4 10.62 -17.05 13.82
C LYS A 4 10.98 -17.04 15.30
N THR A 5 10.59 -15.98 16.01
CA THR A 5 10.80 -15.83 17.46
C THR A 5 9.46 -15.74 18.17
N LYS A 6 9.36 -16.31 19.39
CA LYS A 6 8.16 -16.19 20.22
C LYS A 6 8.19 -14.84 20.94
N ALA A 7 7.06 -14.15 20.97
CA ALA A 7 6.83 -12.95 21.76
C ALA A 7 5.66 -13.18 22.72
N HIS A 8 5.77 -12.68 23.96
CA HIS A 8 4.67 -12.69 24.91
C HIS A 8 3.82 -11.43 24.71
N VAL A 9 2.56 -11.58 24.35
CA VAL A 9 1.63 -10.47 24.06
C VAL A 9 0.34 -10.70 24.82
N ILE A 10 -0.12 -9.67 25.54
CA ILE A 10 -1.40 -9.68 26.25
C ILE A 10 -2.46 -9.16 25.27
N VAL A 11 -3.53 -9.93 25.09
CA VAL A 11 -4.63 -9.62 24.18
C VAL A 11 -5.94 -9.98 24.88
N ASP A 12 -6.94 -9.14 24.73
CA ASP A 12 -8.27 -9.41 25.26
C ASP A 12 -8.86 -10.71 24.70
N GLU A 13 -9.53 -11.47 25.57
CA GLU A 13 -10.09 -12.76 25.17
C GLU A 13 -11.17 -12.62 24.08
N SER A 14 -11.93 -11.52 24.11
CA SER A 14 -12.95 -11.20 23.09
C SER A 14 -12.35 -11.16 21.68
N ILE A 15 -11.20 -10.50 21.52
CA ILE A 15 -10.45 -10.40 20.26
C ILE A 15 -9.98 -11.78 19.82
N LEU A 16 -9.42 -12.59 20.73
CA LEU A 16 -8.94 -13.93 20.39
C LEU A 16 -10.08 -14.85 19.91
N ARG A 17 -11.25 -14.76 20.55
CA ARG A 17 -12.45 -15.52 20.15
C ARG A 17 -12.94 -15.09 18.76
N GLU A 18 -12.90 -13.80 18.46
CA GLU A 18 -13.28 -13.28 17.16
C GLU A 18 -12.30 -13.72 16.06
N ILE A 19 -10.99 -13.66 16.33
CA ILE A 19 -9.96 -14.17 15.41
C ILE A 19 -10.19 -15.65 15.13
N ASP A 20 -10.48 -16.46 16.14
CA ASP A 20 -10.77 -17.88 15.94
C ASP A 20 -12.02 -18.11 15.11
N ARG A 21 -13.05 -17.27 15.28
CA ARG A 21 -14.29 -17.34 14.49
C ARG A 21 -14.02 -17.04 13.01
N LEU A 22 -13.19 -16.05 12.71
CA LEU A 22 -12.95 -15.57 11.35
C LEU A 22 -11.82 -16.33 10.62
N ALA A 23 -10.69 -16.54 11.29
CA ALA A 23 -9.52 -17.17 10.71
C ALA A 23 -9.50 -18.70 10.91
N GLY A 24 -10.26 -19.20 11.88
CA GLY A 24 -10.27 -20.60 12.27
C GLY A 24 -9.18 -20.96 13.30
N LYS A 25 -9.33 -22.15 13.90
CA LYS A 25 -8.41 -22.65 14.93
C LYS A 25 -6.98 -22.77 14.39
N LYS A 26 -5.99 -22.53 15.27
CA LYS A 26 -4.53 -22.58 14.98
C LYS A 26 -4.00 -21.52 13.99
N LYS A 27 -4.81 -20.54 13.58
CA LYS A 27 -4.36 -19.46 12.67
C LYS A 27 -4.06 -18.12 13.34
N ARG A 28 -4.16 -18.04 14.67
CA ARG A 28 -3.96 -16.80 15.46
C ARG A 28 -2.63 -16.11 15.16
N SER A 29 -1.51 -16.83 15.21
CA SER A 29 -0.18 -16.24 14.98
C SER A 29 -0.02 -15.71 13.55
N SER A 30 -0.54 -16.42 12.55
CA SER A 30 -0.50 -15.93 11.16
C SER A 30 -1.35 -14.68 11.01
N PHE A 31 -2.58 -14.70 11.53
CA PHE A 31 -3.50 -13.57 11.47
C PHE A 31 -2.90 -12.32 12.11
N ILE A 32 -2.35 -12.44 13.33
CA ILE A 32 -1.72 -11.32 14.03
C ILE A 32 -0.49 -10.82 13.27
N THR A 33 0.33 -11.72 12.71
CA THR A 33 1.50 -11.35 11.92
C THR A 33 1.10 -10.57 10.67
N ASP A 34 0.08 -11.04 9.94
CA ASP A 34 -0.39 -10.40 8.72
C ASP A 34 -1.04 -9.04 9.00
N ALA A 35 -1.83 -8.95 10.07
CA ALA A 35 -2.42 -7.71 10.54
C ALA A 35 -1.35 -6.69 10.95
N ALA A 36 -0.36 -7.12 11.74
CA ALA A 36 0.76 -6.27 12.15
C ALA A 36 1.58 -5.79 10.94
N LYS A 37 1.84 -6.67 9.96
CA LYS A 37 2.55 -6.31 8.73
C LYS A 37 1.79 -5.24 7.94
N LYS A 38 0.47 -5.40 7.78
CA LYS A 38 -0.38 -4.39 7.13
C LYS A 38 -0.30 -3.05 7.85
N GLU A 39 -0.42 -3.06 9.17
CA GLU A 39 -0.43 -1.82 9.95
C GLU A 39 0.93 -1.11 9.93
N LEU A 40 2.04 -1.87 10.04
CA LEU A 40 3.39 -1.33 9.89
C LEU A 40 3.61 -0.71 8.51
N GLN A 41 3.13 -1.37 7.44
CA GLN A 41 3.18 -0.81 6.10
C GLN A 41 2.38 0.50 5.99
N ARG A 42 1.17 0.54 6.54
CA ARG A 42 0.30 1.73 6.55
C ARG A 42 0.98 2.90 7.27
N LEU A 43 1.53 2.66 8.46
CA LEU A 43 2.23 3.68 9.24
C LEU A 43 3.48 4.19 8.53
N ASN A 44 4.26 3.28 7.92
CA ASN A 44 5.44 3.68 7.16
C ASN A 44 5.05 4.54 5.95
N GLN A 45 4.04 4.14 5.17
CA GLN A 45 3.51 4.92 4.05
C GLN A 45 3.04 6.31 4.49
N LEU A 46 2.29 6.42 5.59
CA LEU A 46 1.86 7.72 6.12
C LEU A 46 3.05 8.59 6.53
N SER A 47 4.06 8.00 7.15
CA SER A 47 5.29 8.72 7.52
C SER A 47 6.02 9.24 6.28
N LEU A 48 6.08 8.45 5.21
CA LEU A 48 6.69 8.83 3.95
C LEU A 48 5.88 9.92 3.24
N LEU A 49 4.55 9.82 3.20
CA LEU A 49 3.69 10.87 2.64
C LEU A 49 3.89 12.20 3.35
N ASN A 50 4.04 12.19 4.68
CA ASN A 50 4.34 13.38 5.45
C ASN A 50 5.74 13.94 5.13
N LYS A 51 6.76 13.08 5.01
CA LYS A 51 8.13 13.49 4.66
C LYS A 51 8.26 14.01 3.24
N LEU A 52 7.54 13.39 2.30
CA LEU A 52 7.53 13.73 0.88
C LEU A 52 6.50 14.81 0.55
N LYS A 53 5.85 15.39 1.56
CA LYS A 53 4.88 16.48 1.36
C LYS A 53 5.58 17.65 0.67
N GLY A 54 5.15 17.95 -0.55
CA GLY A 54 5.78 18.98 -1.38
C GLY A 54 7.08 18.54 -2.08
N ALA A 55 7.39 17.25 -2.14
CA ALA A 55 8.43 16.72 -3.02
C ALA A 55 8.01 16.76 -4.50
N TRP A 56 6.70 16.81 -4.78
CA TRP A 56 6.13 17.00 -6.12
C TRP A 56 5.51 18.40 -6.19
N LYS A 57 6.19 19.35 -6.85
CA LYS A 57 5.71 20.74 -7.01
C LYS A 57 5.57 21.10 -8.48
N ASP A 58 4.64 21.99 -8.79
CA ASP A 58 4.39 22.50 -10.16
C ASP A 58 5.62 23.13 -10.81
N LYS A 59 6.53 23.70 -10.01
CA LYS A 59 7.79 24.29 -10.50
C LYS A 59 8.76 23.24 -11.05
N ASP A 60 8.65 22.00 -10.57
CA ASP A 60 9.51 20.87 -10.95
C ASP A 60 8.88 20.08 -12.12
N HIS A 61 7.60 20.35 -12.44
CA HIS A 61 6.82 19.70 -13.49
C HIS A 61 6.01 20.73 -14.30
N LEU A 62 6.72 21.51 -15.12
CA LEU A 62 6.13 22.58 -15.94
C LEU A 62 5.11 22.06 -16.97
N ASP A 63 5.31 20.84 -17.45
CA ASP A 63 4.45 20.13 -18.42
C ASP A 63 3.10 19.71 -17.82
N MET A 64 3.03 19.51 -16.51
CA MET A 64 1.81 19.14 -15.79
C MET A 64 1.16 20.33 -15.06
N ARG A 65 1.72 21.54 -15.20
CA ARG A 65 1.25 22.73 -14.48
C ARG A 65 -0.19 23.09 -14.83
N GLY A 66 -1.02 23.27 -13.81
CA GLY A 66 -2.43 23.61 -13.95
C GLY A 66 -3.30 22.47 -14.53
N LYS A 67 -4.61 22.71 -14.60
CA LYS A 67 -5.59 21.67 -14.98
C LYS A 67 -5.36 21.12 -16.39
N ASP A 68 -5.08 21.99 -17.37
CA ASP A 68 -4.92 21.60 -18.77
C ASP A 68 -3.63 20.83 -19.04
N GLY A 69 -2.53 21.22 -18.38
CA GLY A 69 -1.24 20.52 -18.45
C GLY A 69 -1.36 19.12 -17.87
N THR A 70 -1.94 19.01 -16.67
CA THR A 70 -2.22 17.70 -16.05
C THR A 70 -3.10 16.82 -16.95
N TYR A 71 -4.17 17.37 -17.54
CA TYR A 71 -5.06 16.61 -18.43
C TYR A 71 -4.33 16.08 -19.67
N LYS A 72 -3.52 16.92 -20.32
CA LYS A 72 -2.71 16.52 -21.48
C LYS A 72 -1.71 15.41 -21.13
N ALA A 73 -1.02 15.55 -20.01
CA ALA A 73 -0.06 14.55 -19.53
C ALA A 73 -0.74 13.20 -19.24
N VAL A 74 -1.87 13.21 -18.53
CA VAL A 74 -2.65 11.98 -18.24
C VAL A 74 -3.17 11.33 -19.53
N ARG A 75 -3.65 12.13 -20.51
CA ARG A 75 -4.12 11.61 -21.79
C ARG A 75 -3.01 10.91 -22.56
N LYS A 76 -1.83 11.52 -22.64
CA LYS A 76 -0.65 10.93 -23.30
C LYS A 76 -0.26 9.60 -22.62
N LEU A 77 -0.22 9.58 -21.30
CA LEU A 77 0.16 8.40 -20.52
C LEU A 77 -0.82 7.22 -20.73
N ARG A 78 -2.12 7.50 -20.88
CA ARG A 78 -3.12 6.48 -21.24
C ARG A 78 -2.91 5.91 -22.64
N GLN A 79 -2.62 6.76 -23.62
CA GLN A 79 -2.38 6.35 -25.00
C GLN A 79 -1.13 5.47 -25.11
N GLU A 80 -0.05 5.83 -24.39
CA GLU A 80 1.18 5.03 -24.33
C GLU A 80 0.91 3.66 -23.70
N ASN A 81 0.21 3.63 -22.56
CA ASN A 81 -0.16 2.36 -21.90
C ASN A 81 -1.01 1.46 -22.80
N GLU A 82 -2.00 2.03 -23.51
CA GLU A 82 -2.85 1.28 -24.42
C GLU A 82 -2.04 0.70 -25.60
N LYS A 83 -1.11 1.49 -26.15
CA LYS A 83 -0.20 1.01 -27.19
C LYS A 83 0.66 -0.15 -26.71
N THR A 84 1.30 -0.03 -25.54
CA THR A 84 2.11 -1.10 -24.95
C THR A 84 1.29 -2.35 -24.62
N LEU A 85 0.04 -2.18 -24.15
CA LEU A 85 -0.85 -3.30 -23.89
C LEU A 85 -1.20 -4.04 -25.19
N ARG A 86 -1.50 -3.31 -26.27
CA ARG A 86 -1.77 -3.91 -27.59
C ARG A 86 -0.57 -4.66 -28.15
N GLU A 87 0.64 -4.10 -28.01
CA GLU A 87 1.89 -4.75 -28.44
C GLU A 87 2.17 -6.05 -27.68
N LYS A 88 1.77 -6.16 -26.41
CA LYS A 88 1.95 -7.38 -25.60
C LYS A 88 0.90 -8.46 -25.85
N LEU A 89 -0.23 -8.09 -26.44
CA LEU A 89 -1.35 -9.00 -26.72
C LEU A 89 -1.41 -9.46 -28.18
N ALA A 90 -0.56 -8.90 -29.04
CA ALA A 90 -0.34 -9.29 -30.43
C ALA A 90 0.81 -10.30 -30.53
#